data_AF-A0A7S0ZI52-F1
#
_entry.id   AF-A0A7S0ZI52-F1
#
_cell.length_a   1.000
_cell.length_b   1.000
_cell.length_c   1.000
_cell.angle_alpha   90.00
_cell.angle_beta   90.00
_cell.angle_gamma   90.00
#
_symmetry.space_group_name_H-M   'P 1'
#
loop_
_entity.id
_entity.type
_entity.pdbx_description
1 polymer ?
#
loop_
_entity_poly.entity_id
_entity_poly.type
_entity_poly.pdbx_seq_one_letter_code
_entity_poly.pdbx_strand_id
1 'polypeptide(L)'
;MMERLSAVGRQVLDTIPGSSGNPGEVAWPISSDIQLLEGIQIPTTDQYLWLVVVGGLLAFFMAWGIGANDVANAFATSVGAGSISLKWAIALASVMEFAGAVLMGAHVTSTVRKSIMNVDYFDPVQRVDGEGTGALNGPEVLMVGNVIALLAAGSWLVVATALEMPVSTTHSIIGSFIGVGLAYRGGRAVVWLSDGDGIDKLKGVVGVVASWFISPILSALFAIVIFMVVRHGVLRRSNPAKLALLTAPIWYFLAFTITMFFIVYKGSPQLKLDKRFSVGEAVGISIGTGLLAGLVSWFTILPFQRKMLEQWEEAEIEKMKNPGAIKEKTKTAQALERIG
;
A
#
# COMPACT_ATOMS: atom_id res chain seq x y z
N MET A 1 15.37 20.68 25.71
CA MET A 1 14.60 19.41 25.55
C MET A 1 15.41 18.39 24.74
N MET A 2 15.88 18.73 23.54
CA MET A 2 16.82 17.91 22.73
C MET A 2 18.11 17.51 23.47
N GLU A 3 18.74 18.42 24.20
CA GLU A 3 19.93 18.09 25.01
C GLU A 3 19.63 17.08 26.12
N ARG A 4 18.45 17.17 26.75
CA ARG A 4 18.04 16.26 27.82
C ARG A 4 17.70 14.86 27.28
N LEU A 5 17.11 14.76 26.09
CA LEU A 5 16.90 13.49 25.39
C LEU A 5 18.23 12.85 24.97
N SER A 6 19.21 13.65 24.55
CA SER A 6 20.58 13.19 24.24
C SER A 6 21.35 12.72 25.47
N ALA A 7 21.05 13.27 26.65
CA ALA A 7 21.68 12.90 27.90
C ALA A 7 21.13 11.58 28.43
N VAL A 8 19.81 11.38 28.34
CA VAL A 8 19.16 10.11 28.72
C VAL A 8 19.60 8.97 27.79
N GLY A 9 19.70 9.23 26.47
CA GLY A 9 20.22 8.25 25.52
C GLY A 9 21.67 7.83 25.81
N ARG A 10 22.52 8.78 26.24
CA ARG A 10 23.91 8.51 26.66
C ARG A 10 23.99 7.71 27.96
N GLN A 11 23.16 8.03 28.94
CA GLN A 11 23.09 7.28 30.20
C GLN A 11 22.67 5.82 30.03
N VAL A 12 21.78 5.55 29.06
CA VAL A 12 21.37 4.18 28.71
C VAL A 12 22.50 3.43 27.99
N LEU A 13 23.34 4.12 27.21
CA LEU A 13 24.51 3.52 26.56
C LEU A 13 25.65 3.21 27.54
N ASP A 14 25.84 4.05 28.57
CA ASP A 14 26.88 3.86 29.59
C ASP A 14 26.60 2.68 30.54
N THR A 15 25.35 2.20 30.62
CA THR A 15 24.96 1.06 31.47
C THR A 15 25.11 -0.31 30.79
N ILE A 16 25.49 -0.35 29.51
CA ILE A 16 25.76 -1.58 28.76
C ILE A 16 27.22 -2.00 28.99
N PRO A 17 27.50 -3.21 29.51
CA PRO A 17 28.87 -3.69 29.69
C PRO A 17 29.63 -3.72 28.35
N GLY A 18 30.73 -2.96 28.23
CA GLY A 18 31.54 -2.85 27.01
C GLY A 18 31.57 -1.47 26.34
N SER A 19 30.87 -0.46 26.89
CA SER A 19 30.70 0.87 26.30
C SER A 19 31.91 1.83 26.42
N SER A 20 33.05 1.41 26.97
CA SER A 20 34.24 2.28 27.12
C SER A 20 35.07 2.44 25.83
N GLY A 21 34.50 2.15 24.67
CA GLY A 21 35.09 2.34 23.35
C GLY A 21 34.67 3.67 22.71
N ASN A 22 35.45 4.12 21.73
CA ASN A 22 35.20 5.31 20.93
C ASN A 22 33.72 5.41 20.50
N PRO A 23 33.05 6.59 20.51
CA PRO A 23 31.61 6.70 20.20
C PRO A 23 31.18 6.26 18.78
N GLY A 24 32.12 5.81 17.93
CA GLY A 24 31.87 5.14 16.65
C GLY A 24 31.87 3.61 16.70
N GLU A 25 32.21 3.01 17.84
CA GLU A 25 32.24 1.56 18.08
C GLU A 25 31.15 1.20 19.10
N VAL A 26 29.90 1.19 18.67
CA VAL A 26 28.86 0.50 19.44
C VAL A 26 29.06 -1.00 19.23
N ALA A 27 30.00 -1.58 19.98
CA ALA A 27 30.20 -3.03 20.06
C ALA A 27 29.13 -3.62 21.00
N TRP A 28 27.92 -3.84 20.46
CA TRP A 28 26.92 -4.68 21.12
C TRP A 28 27.40 -6.14 21.11
N PRO A 29 27.41 -6.85 22.25
CA PRO A 29 27.75 -8.26 22.24
C PRO A 29 26.53 -9.08 21.79
N ILE A 30 26.54 -9.58 20.56
CA ILE A 30 25.75 -10.74 20.15
C ILE A 30 26.66 -11.66 19.32
N SER A 31 27.65 -12.28 19.99
CA SER A 31 28.30 -13.49 19.50
C SER A 31 28.94 -14.23 20.67
N SER A 32 28.27 -15.26 21.19
CA SER A 32 28.93 -16.28 22.03
C SER A 32 29.48 -17.44 21.21
N ASP A 33 29.05 -17.60 19.95
CA ASP A 33 29.30 -18.80 19.17
C ASP A 33 29.87 -18.46 17.79
N ILE A 34 31.20 -18.54 17.69
CA ILE A 34 31.97 -18.30 16.47
C ILE A 34 32.31 -19.67 15.87
N GLN A 35 31.75 -20.00 14.70
CA GLN A 35 32.25 -21.14 13.91
C GLN A 35 33.37 -20.68 12.97
N LEU A 36 34.54 -21.30 13.11
CA LEU A 36 35.69 -21.10 12.23
C LEU A 36 35.53 -21.97 10.97
N LEU A 37 35.21 -21.34 9.84
CA LEU A 37 35.40 -21.95 8.51
C LEU A 37 36.54 -21.21 7.81
N GLU A 38 37.62 -21.93 7.51
CA GLU A 38 38.77 -21.45 6.72
C GLU A 38 39.41 -20.12 7.20
N GLY A 39 39.45 -19.89 8.52
CA GLY A 39 40.09 -18.68 9.09
C GLY A 39 39.30 -17.38 8.87
N ILE A 40 38.11 -17.45 8.29
CA ILE A 40 37.17 -16.33 8.15
C ILE A 40 36.12 -16.46 9.26
N GLN A 41 36.01 -15.43 10.10
CA GLN A 41 34.95 -15.35 11.10
C GLN A 41 33.63 -15.06 10.38
N ILE A 42 32.71 -16.02 10.38
CA ILE A 42 31.35 -15.83 9.85
C ILE A 42 30.39 -15.98 11.04
N PRO A 43 29.66 -14.93 11.44
CA PRO A 43 28.62 -15.06 12.44
C PRO A 43 27.57 -16.07 11.96
N THR A 44 27.21 -17.07 12.77
CA THR A 44 26.14 -18.01 12.43
C THR A 44 24.81 -17.26 12.35
N THR A 45 24.11 -17.36 11.21
CA THR A 45 22.83 -16.69 10.95
C THR A 45 21.71 -17.08 11.94
N ASP A 46 21.86 -18.21 12.63
CA ASP A 46 20.93 -18.72 13.64
C ASP A 46 20.64 -17.70 14.75
N GLN A 47 21.62 -16.88 15.13
CA GLN A 47 21.46 -15.86 16.17
C GLN A 47 20.53 -14.71 15.77
N TYR A 48 20.22 -14.56 14.48
CA TYR A 48 19.30 -13.55 13.96
C TYR A 48 17.96 -14.12 13.50
N LEU A 49 17.75 -15.44 13.62
CA LEU A 49 16.49 -16.07 13.25
C LEU A 49 15.30 -15.44 14.00
N TRP A 50 15.49 -15.07 15.26
CA TRP A 50 14.45 -14.40 16.05
C TRP A 50 14.04 -13.05 15.43
N LEU A 51 14.96 -12.28 14.84
CA LEU A 51 14.63 -11.03 14.14
C LEU A 51 13.77 -11.30 12.91
N VAL A 52 14.03 -12.39 12.20
CA VAL A 52 13.22 -12.80 11.04
C VAL A 52 11.81 -13.22 11.49
N VAL A 53 11.71 -14.00 12.57
CA VAL A 53 10.43 -14.44 13.13
C VAL A 53 9.62 -13.24 13.65
N VAL A 54 10.22 -12.40 14.48
CA VAL A 54 9.57 -11.19 15.03
C VAL A 54 9.25 -10.20 13.91
N GLY A 55 10.17 -9.99 12.98
CA GLY A 55 9.94 -9.16 11.80
C GLY A 55 8.79 -9.66 10.94
N GLY A 56 8.66 -10.97 10.74
CA GLY A 56 7.53 -11.57 10.04
C GLY A 56 6.20 -11.35 10.75
N LEU A 57 6.16 -11.51 12.07
CA LEU A 57 4.97 -11.23 12.89
C LEU A 57 4.59 -9.73 12.82
N LEU A 58 5.57 -8.83 12.89
CA LEU A 58 5.33 -7.39 12.78
C LEU A 58 4.94 -6.95 11.37
N ALA A 59 5.48 -7.60 10.33
CA ALA A 59 5.06 -7.38 8.96
C ALA A 59 3.60 -7.80 8.78
N PHE A 60 3.19 -8.93 9.36
CA PHE A 60 1.78 -9.35 9.39
C PHE A 60 0.90 -8.34 10.15
N PHE A 61 1.34 -7.90 11.33
CA PHE A 61 0.65 -6.88 12.12
C PHE A 61 0.46 -5.56 11.36
N MET A 62 1.52 -5.08 10.71
CA MET A 62 1.45 -3.89 9.87
C MET A 62 0.55 -4.10 8.66
N ALA A 63 0.63 -5.25 7.97
CA ALA A 63 -0.23 -5.58 6.84
C ALA A 63 -1.72 -5.61 7.23
N TRP A 64 -2.04 -6.16 8.41
CA TRP A 64 -3.38 -6.07 8.98
C TRP A 64 -3.81 -4.62 9.23
N GLY A 65 -2.94 -3.79 9.80
CA GLY A 65 -3.20 -2.36 10.00
C GLY A 65 -3.42 -1.59 8.70
N ILE A 66 -2.66 -1.90 7.64
CA ILE A 66 -2.87 -1.35 6.29
C ILE A 66 -4.27 -1.70 5.79
N GLY A 67 -4.63 -2.99 5.82
CA GLY A 67 -5.95 -3.43 5.35
C GLY A 67 -7.09 -2.79 6.12
N ALA A 68 -6.94 -2.63 7.43
CA ALA A 68 -7.95 -2.00 8.30
C ALA A 68 -8.13 -0.50 8.00
N ASN A 69 -7.05 0.24 7.70
CA ASN A 69 -7.12 1.67 7.39
C ASN A 69 -7.55 1.93 5.93
N ASP A 70 -7.02 1.16 4.98
CA ASP A 70 -7.09 1.50 3.55
C ASP A 70 -8.32 0.91 2.83
N VAL A 71 -9.03 -0.07 3.41
CA VAL A 71 -10.21 -0.69 2.75
C VAL A 71 -11.31 0.34 2.44
N ALA A 72 -11.43 1.38 3.26
CA ALA A 72 -12.38 2.47 3.04
C ALA A 72 -12.09 3.23 1.75
N ASN A 73 -10.83 3.35 1.33
CA ASN A 73 -10.43 4.11 0.14
C ASN A 73 -11.03 3.51 -1.16
N ALA A 74 -11.19 2.19 -1.21
CA ALA A 74 -11.74 1.49 -2.37
C ALA A 74 -13.28 1.33 -2.29
N PHE A 75 -13.83 1.06 -1.10
CA PHE A 75 -15.22 0.60 -0.96
C PHE A 75 -16.16 1.59 -0.28
N ALA A 76 -15.69 2.70 0.31
CA ALA A 76 -16.57 3.64 1.03
C ALA A 76 -17.67 4.23 0.13
N THR A 77 -17.38 4.52 -1.14
CA THR A 77 -18.37 5.05 -2.08
C THR A 77 -19.44 4.01 -2.45
N SER A 78 -19.04 2.76 -2.72
CA SER A 78 -19.97 1.68 -3.08
C SER A 78 -20.83 1.22 -1.90
N VAL A 79 -20.25 1.16 -0.69
CA VAL A 79 -20.98 0.84 0.54
C VAL A 79 -21.89 2.00 0.93
N GLY A 80 -21.38 3.24 0.88
CA GLY A 80 -22.15 4.45 1.18
C GLY A 80 -23.32 4.70 0.23
N ALA A 81 -23.19 4.30 -1.04
CA ALA A 81 -24.28 4.32 -2.02
C ALA A 81 -25.27 3.15 -1.87
N GLY A 82 -25.03 2.21 -0.95
CA GLY A 82 -25.87 1.01 -0.78
C GLY A 82 -25.77 0.01 -1.93
N SER A 83 -24.76 0.14 -2.81
CA SER A 83 -24.59 -0.75 -3.97
C SER A 83 -24.03 -2.12 -3.59
N ILE A 84 -23.30 -2.21 -2.47
CA ILE A 84 -22.76 -3.46 -1.92
C ILE A 84 -22.81 -3.39 -0.38
N SER A 85 -23.16 -4.51 0.26
CA SER A 85 -23.12 -4.60 1.72
C SER A 85 -21.68 -4.63 2.25
N LEU A 86 -21.46 -4.18 3.48
CA LEU A 86 -20.14 -4.18 4.12
C LEU A 86 -19.48 -5.57 4.14
N LYS A 87 -20.25 -6.64 4.40
CA LYS A 87 -19.73 -8.02 4.44
C LYS A 87 -19.13 -8.43 3.09
N TRP A 88 -19.82 -8.13 2.00
CA TRP A 88 -19.36 -8.42 0.64
C TRP A 88 -18.21 -7.51 0.21
N ALA A 89 -18.22 -6.23 0.62
CA ALA A 89 -17.12 -5.32 0.36
C ALA A 89 -15.81 -5.83 0.98
N ILE A 90 -15.83 -6.28 2.25
CA ILE A 90 -14.67 -6.84 2.94
C ILE A 90 -14.16 -8.13 2.25
N ALA A 91 -15.07 -9.03 1.88
CA ALA A 91 -14.70 -10.28 1.20
C ALA A 91 -14.02 -10.00 -0.16
N LEU A 92 -14.59 -9.10 -0.96
CA LEU A 92 -14.03 -8.72 -2.25
C LEU A 92 -12.70 -7.98 -2.09
N ALA A 93 -12.62 -7.03 -1.15
CA ALA A 93 -11.38 -6.32 -0.83
C ALA A 93 -10.26 -7.29 -0.47
N SER A 94 -10.52 -8.27 0.40
CA SER A 94 -9.51 -9.24 0.83
C SER A 94 -8.89 -10.01 -0.34
N VAL A 95 -9.71 -10.45 -1.30
CA VAL A 95 -9.21 -11.18 -2.48
C VAL A 95 -8.48 -10.26 -3.47
N MET A 96 -9.05 -9.08 -3.75
CA MET A 96 -8.48 -8.15 -4.73
C MET A 96 -7.18 -7.49 -4.23
N GLU A 97 -7.12 -7.09 -2.96
CA GLU A 97 -5.91 -6.54 -2.34
C GLU A 97 -4.79 -7.57 -2.26
N PHE A 98 -5.11 -8.81 -1.88
CA PHE A 98 -4.14 -9.90 -1.91
C PHE A 98 -3.61 -10.14 -3.33
N ALA A 99 -4.49 -10.19 -4.32
CA ALA A 99 -4.09 -10.35 -5.73
C ALA A 99 -3.20 -9.18 -6.19
N GLY A 100 -3.56 -7.93 -5.87
CA GLY A 100 -2.77 -6.74 -6.20
C GLY A 100 -1.38 -6.76 -5.55
N ALA A 101 -1.30 -7.10 -4.26
CA ALA A 101 -0.05 -7.22 -3.52
C ALA A 101 0.90 -8.25 -4.16
N VAL A 102 0.38 -9.42 -4.54
CA VAL A 102 1.17 -10.49 -5.18
C VAL A 102 1.57 -10.14 -6.61
N LEU A 103 0.66 -9.54 -7.39
CA LEU A 103 0.86 -9.28 -8.82
C LEU A 103 1.70 -8.04 -9.11
N MET A 104 1.67 -7.00 -8.25
CA MET A 104 2.32 -5.71 -8.54
C MET A 104 3.04 -5.06 -7.35
N GLY A 105 2.89 -5.55 -6.11
CA GLY A 105 3.41 -4.88 -4.91
C GLY A 105 4.94 -4.77 -4.79
N ALA A 106 5.68 -5.58 -5.55
CA ALA A 106 7.14 -5.68 -5.44
C ALA A 106 7.90 -4.38 -5.79
N HIS A 107 7.41 -3.61 -6.78
CA HIS A 107 8.07 -2.38 -7.22
C HIS A 107 7.95 -1.27 -6.17
N VAL A 108 6.77 -1.11 -5.56
CA VAL A 108 6.54 -0.13 -4.48
C VAL A 108 7.40 -0.47 -3.27
N THR A 109 7.42 -1.75 -2.87
CA THR A 109 8.27 -2.24 -1.78
C THR A 109 9.75 -1.96 -2.05
N SER A 110 10.20 -2.14 -3.29
CA SER A 110 11.58 -1.87 -3.69
C SER A 110 11.94 -0.38 -3.59
N THR A 111 11.02 0.50 -3.99
CA THR A 111 11.19 1.96 -3.86
C THR A 111 11.27 2.38 -2.40
N VAL A 112 10.36 1.91 -1.54
CA VAL A 112 10.39 2.23 -0.10
C VAL A 112 11.71 1.78 0.53
N ARG A 113 12.19 0.57 0.18
CA ARG A 113 13.45 0.03 0.71
C ARG A 113 14.69 0.82 0.27
N LYS A 114 14.78 1.18 -1.02
CA LYS A 114 16.01 1.72 -1.62
C LYS A 114 16.07 3.24 -1.64
N SER A 115 14.94 3.93 -1.68
CA SER A 115 14.90 5.38 -1.90
C SER A 115 14.91 6.20 -0.62
N ILE A 116 14.82 5.57 0.56
CA ILE A 116 14.69 6.28 1.84
C ILE A 116 15.94 6.13 2.71
N MET A 117 16.45 4.91 2.87
CA MET A 117 17.68 4.65 3.64
C MET A 117 18.83 4.32 2.69
N ASN A 118 19.99 4.92 2.95
CA ASN A 118 21.20 4.58 2.20
C ASN A 118 21.79 3.29 2.80
N VAL A 119 21.64 2.19 2.06
CA VAL A 119 22.04 0.85 2.49
C VAL A 119 23.56 0.71 2.58
N ASP A 120 24.32 1.56 1.88
CA ASP A 120 25.78 1.49 1.82
C ASP A 120 26.41 1.83 3.19
N TYR A 121 25.74 2.64 4.02
CA TYR A 121 26.14 2.91 5.41
C TYR A 121 25.95 1.71 6.37
N PHE A 122 25.28 0.66 5.90
CA PHE A 122 25.06 -0.59 6.62
C PHE A 122 25.89 -1.74 6.04
N ASP A 123 26.67 -1.51 4.98
CA ASP A 123 27.55 -2.52 4.40
C ASP A 123 28.84 -2.60 5.24
N PRO A 124 29.25 -3.79 5.71
CA PRO A 124 30.44 -3.96 6.55
C PRO A 124 31.77 -3.83 5.77
N VAL A 125 31.74 -3.87 4.45
CA VAL A 125 32.90 -3.89 3.55
C VAL A 125 33.03 -2.60 2.74
N GLN A 126 31.92 -1.92 2.43
CA GLN A 126 31.96 -0.69 1.66
C GLN A 126 32.51 0.50 2.44
N ARG A 127 33.36 1.26 1.74
CA ARG A 127 33.80 2.60 2.12
C ARG A 127 33.01 3.61 1.28
N VAL A 128 31.98 4.23 1.85
CA VAL A 128 31.34 5.40 1.24
C VAL A 128 32.24 6.60 1.51
N ASP A 129 32.60 7.35 0.46
CA ASP A 129 33.41 8.58 0.49
C ASP A 129 34.92 8.43 0.81
N GLY A 130 35.52 7.26 0.58
CA GLY A 130 36.96 7.05 0.84
C GLY A 130 37.34 6.99 2.33
N GLU A 131 36.41 7.33 3.21
CA GLU A 131 36.41 7.04 4.64
C GLU A 131 35.73 5.69 4.89
N GLY A 132 36.23 4.88 5.82
CA GLY A 132 35.57 3.63 6.23
C GLY A 132 34.29 3.94 7.01
N THR A 133 33.19 4.14 6.30
CA THR A 133 31.88 4.54 6.85
C THR A 133 30.93 3.37 7.08
N GLY A 134 31.22 2.21 6.49
CA GLY A 134 30.57 0.95 6.82
C GLY A 134 30.71 0.61 8.31
N ALA A 135 29.70 -0.02 8.89
CA ALA A 135 29.76 -0.54 10.24
C ALA A 135 29.92 -2.06 10.20
N LEU A 136 30.83 -2.59 11.03
CA LEU A 136 31.08 -4.02 11.13
C LEU A 136 29.79 -4.80 11.48
N ASN A 137 28.88 -4.16 12.23
CA ASN A 137 27.55 -4.64 12.60
C ASN A 137 26.40 -3.98 11.79
N GLY A 138 26.71 -3.43 10.62
CA GLY A 138 25.75 -2.70 9.78
C GLY A 138 24.54 -3.54 9.35
N PRO A 139 24.72 -4.78 8.84
CA PRO A 139 23.60 -5.63 8.44
C PRO A 139 22.62 -5.91 9.60
N GLU A 140 23.14 -6.14 10.80
CA GLU A 140 22.38 -6.39 12.02
C GLU A 140 21.57 -5.15 12.42
N VAL A 141 22.20 -3.98 12.38
CA VAL A 141 21.53 -2.71 12.67
C VAL A 141 20.43 -2.44 11.64
N LEU A 142 20.65 -2.77 10.37
CA LEU A 142 19.62 -2.65 9.34
C LEU A 142 18.44 -3.59 9.61
N MET A 143 18.70 -4.84 10.03
CA MET A 143 17.64 -5.79 10.39
C MET A 143 16.81 -5.29 11.57
N VAL A 144 17.46 -4.85 12.65
CA VAL A 144 16.78 -4.26 13.82
C VAL A 144 16.01 -2.99 13.43
N GLY A 145 16.62 -2.13 12.61
CA GLY A 145 15.98 -0.93 12.08
C GLY A 145 14.69 -1.23 11.31
N ASN A 146 14.69 -2.25 10.46
CA ASN A 146 13.49 -2.68 9.75
C ASN A 146 12.41 -3.20 10.70
N VAL A 147 12.77 -3.99 11.73
CA VAL A 147 11.83 -4.48 12.76
C VAL A 147 11.20 -3.30 13.53
N ILE A 148 12.01 -2.32 13.94
CA ILE A 148 11.53 -1.10 14.61
C ILE A 148 10.62 -0.30 13.68
N ALA A 149 10.98 -0.16 12.39
CA ALA A 149 10.17 0.59 11.44
C ALA A 149 8.78 -0.05 11.23
N LEU A 150 8.72 -1.38 11.15
CA LEU A 150 7.46 -2.13 11.07
C LEU A 150 6.61 -1.94 12.32
N LEU A 151 7.22 -2.04 13.51
CA LEU A 151 6.52 -1.84 14.78
C LEU A 151 5.96 -0.41 14.89
N ALA A 152 6.78 0.60 14.60
CA ALA A 152 6.39 2.01 14.70
C ALA A 152 5.26 2.34 13.73
N ALA A 153 5.42 1.98 12.44
CA ALA A 153 4.40 2.22 11.43
C ALA A 153 3.12 1.44 11.72
N GLY A 154 3.22 0.15 12.03
CA GLY A 154 2.06 -0.70 12.36
C GLY A 154 1.30 -0.18 13.57
N SER A 155 2.01 0.20 14.65
CA SER A 155 1.37 0.73 15.86
C SER A 155 0.62 2.03 15.57
N TRP A 156 1.23 2.94 14.81
CA TRP A 156 0.57 4.18 14.39
C TRP A 156 -0.68 3.92 13.55
N LEU A 157 -0.63 2.97 12.61
CA LEU A 157 -1.80 2.60 11.80
C LEU A 157 -2.95 2.05 12.62
N VAL A 158 -2.66 1.21 13.61
CA VAL A 158 -3.68 0.66 14.51
C VAL A 158 -4.30 1.75 15.36
N VAL A 159 -3.49 2.65 15.92
CA VAL A 159 -3.98 3.80 16.69
C VAL A 159 -4.84 4.72 15.82
N ALA A 160 -4.36 5.09 14.63
CA ALA A 160 -5.10 5.93 13.71
C ALA A 160 -6.43 5.28 13.28
N THR A 161 -6.43 3.98 12.99
CA THR A 161 -7.65 3.24 12.63
C THR A 161 -8.63 3.17 13.80
N ALA A 162 -8.15 2.95 15.02
CA ALA A 162 -8.99 2.97 16.22
C ALA A 162 -9.60 4.35 16.50
N LEU A 163 -8.92 5.42 16.07
CA LEU A 163 -9.41 6.80 16.12
C LEU A 163 -10.20 7.20 14.86
N GLU A 164 -10.52 6.24 13.97
CA GLU A 164 -11.27 6.47 12.73
C GLU A 164 -10.61 7.49 11.78
N MET A 165 -9.29 7.63 11.86
CA MET A 165 -8.52 8.55 11.03
C MET A 165 -8.02 7.84 9.76
N PRO A 166 -8.41 8.29 8.56
CA PRO A 166 -7.79 7.83 7.32
C PRO A 166 -6.39 8.45 7.22
N VAL A 167 -5.35 7.62 7.34
CA VAL A 167 -3.95 8.06 7.34
C VAL A 167 -3.16 7.37 6.23
N SER A 168 -2.08 8.00 5.78
CA SER A 168 -1.22 7.40 4.75
C SER A 168 -0.31 6.33 5.35
N THR A 169 -0.54 5.08 4.96
CA THR A 169 0.31 3.91 5.28
C THR A 169 1.73 4.09 4.74
N THR A 170 1.86 4.62 3.53
CA THR A 170 3.15 4.94 2.90
C THR A 170 3.92 6.01 3.69
N HIS A 171 3.27 7.08 4.16
CA HIS A 171 3.95 8.10 4.98
C HIS A 171 4.43 7.52 6.32
N SER A 172 3.63 6.63 6.90
CA SER A 172 3.92 6.02 8.20
C SER A 172 5.20 5.18 8.15
N ILE A 173 5.37 4.34 7.13
CA ILE A 173 6.58 3.51 7.00
C ILE A 173 7.80 4.31 6.56
N ILE A 174 7.63 5.27 5.65
CA ILE A 174 8.74 6.13 5.21
C ILE A 174 9.23 7.01 6.36
N GLY A 175 8.32 7.60 7.13
CA GLY A 175 8.66 8.36 8.34
C GLY A 175 9.39 7.51 9.38
N SER A 176 8.98 6.25 9.54
CA SER A 176 9.66 5.29 10.41
C SER A 176 11.09 5.00 9.94
N PHE A 177 11.30 4.81 8.63
CA PHE A 177 12.64 4.63 8.06
C PHE A 177 13.53 5.87 8.16
N ILE A 178 12.97 7.06 7.97
CA ILE A 178 13.69 8.32 8.22
C ILE A 178 14.11 8.38 9.69
N GLY A 179 13.21 8.03 10.63
CA GLY A 179 13.52 7.97 12.06
C GLY A 179 14.66 7.01 12.39
N VAL A 180 14.65 5.81 11.81
CA VAL A 180 15.73 4.82 11.96
C VAL A 180 17.06 5.35 11.42
N GLY A 181 17.08 5.92 10.21
CA GLY A 181 18.29 6.50 9.61
C GLY A 181 18.86 7.64 10.47
N LEU A 182 17.99 8.56 10.91
CA LEU A 182 18.37 9.67 11.79
C LEU A 182 18.94 9.20 13.13
N ALA A 183 18.36 8.15 13.73
CA ALA A 183 18.84 7.60 15.00
C ALA A 183 20.20 6.90 14.86
N TYR A 184 20.48 6.28 13.71
CA TYR A 184 21.71 5.52 13.48
C TYR A 184 22.91 6.40 13.12
N ARG A 185 22.83 7.21 12.05
CA ARG A 185 23.96 8.04 11.56
C ARG A 185 23.53 9.48 11.24
N GLY A 186 22.42 9.93 11.82
CA GLY A 186 21.87 11.26 11.52
C GLY A 186 21.41 11.38 10.07
N GLY A 187 21.42 12.60 9.53
CA GLY A 187 20.93 12.88 8.18
C GLY A 187 21.67 12.16 7.05
N ARG A 188 22.85 11.59 7.29
CA ARG A 188 23.69 10.93 6.27
C ARG A 188 23.18 9.55 5.87
N ALA A 189 22.50 8.83 6.77
CA ALA A 189 21.88 7.53 6.46
C ALA A 189 20.53 7.66 5.73
N VAL A 190 20.01 8.88 5.56
CA VAL A 190 18.76 9.16 4.84
C VAL A 190 19.08 9.68 3.45
N VAL A 191 18.47 9.08 2.43
CA VAL A 191 18.62 9.53 1.03
C VAL A 191 17.68 10.72 0.80
N TRP A 192 18.17 11.93 1.04
CA TRP A 192 17.38 13.14 0.77
C TRP A 192 17.19 13.38 -0.72
N LEU A 193 18.30 13.29 -1.45
CA LEU A 193 18.42 13.38 -2.91
C LEU A 193 19.37 12.27 -3.36
N SER A 194 19.19 11.75 -4.57
CA SER A 194 20.11 10.77 -5.17
C SER A 194 21.22 11.48 -5.94
N ASP A 195 22.37 10.81 -6.04
CA ASP A 195 23.57 11.28 -6.76
C ASP A 195 23.43 11.26 -8.29
N GLY A 196 22.27 10.88 -8.83
CA GLY A 196 22.00 10.93 -10.27
C GLY A 196 21.90 12.35 -10.83
N ASP A 197 21.70 12.48 -12.15
CA ASP A 197 21.52 13.77 -12.80
C ASP A 197 20.06 14.04 -13.21
N GLY A 198 19.68 15.31 -13.27
CA GLY A 198 18.35 15.74 -13.70
C GLY A 198 17.22 15.24 -12.79
N ILE A 199 16.24 14.53 -13.37
CA ILE A 199 15.07 13.99 -12.64
C ILE A 199 15.50 12.88 -11.68
N ASP A 200 16.61 12.19 -11.94
CA ASP A 200 17.09 11.12 -11.08
C ASP A 200 17.55 11.63 -9.71
N LYS A 201 17.90 12.93 -9.57
CA LYS A 201 18.14 13.56 -8.26
C LYS A 201 16.95 13.50 -7.32
N LEU A 202 15.74 13.46 -7.88
CA LEU A 202 14.52 13.37 -7.09
C LEU A 202 14.30 11.95 -6.53
N LYS A 203 15.11 10.96 -6.90
CA LYS A 203 15.07 9.64 -6.26
C LYS A 203 15.58 9.79 -4.82
N GLY A 204 14.66 9.90 -3.86
CA GLY A 204 14.96 10.23 -2.48
C GLY A 204 13.73 10.73 -1.75
N VAL A 205 13.90 11.13 -0.48
CA VAL A 205 12.83 11.72 0.33
C VAL A 205 12.20 12.93 -0.38
N VAL A 206 12.99 13.77 -1.04
CA VAL A 206 12.46 14.98 -1.72
C VAL A 206 11.49 14.62 -2.85
N GLY A 207 11.82 13.67 -3.73
CA GLY A 207 10.88 13.28 -4.80
C GLY A 207 9.68 12.52 -4.28
N VAL A 208 9.83 11.75 -3.19
CA VAL A 208 8.70 11.13 -2.53
C VAL A 208 7.75 12.19 -1.96
N VAL A 209 8.26 13.18 -1.23
CA VAL A 209 7.46 14.31 -0.72
C VAL A 209 6.81 15.09 -1.86
N ALA A 210 7.53 15.36 -2.94
CA ALA A 210 6.95 16.00 -4.13
C ALA A 210 5.78 15.18 -4.70
N SER A 211 5.91 13.84 -4.75
CA SER A 211 4.84 12.96 -5.22
C SER A 211 3.58 13.01 -4.35
N TRP A 212 3.70 13.33 -3.06
CA TRP A 212 2.55 13.47 -2.15
C TRP A 212 1.65 14.66 -2.47
N PHE A 213 2.21 15.70 -3.09
CA PHE A 213 1.45 16.86 -3.56
C PHE A 213 1.00 16.69 -5.01
N ILE A 214 1.88 16.18 -5.87
CA ILE A 214 1.60 16.03 -7.30
C ILE A 214 0.49 15.00 -7.54
N SER A 215 0.51 13.86 -6.82
CA SER A 215 -0.41 12.75 -7.08
C SER A 215 -1.87 13.10 -6.78
N PRO A 216 -2.24 13.75 -5.65
CA PRO A 216 -3.61 14.19 -5.41
C PRO A 216 -4.10 15.23 -6.42
N ILE A 217 -3.24 16.20 -6.79
CA ILE A 217 -3.60 17.22 -7.79
C ILE A 217 -3.89 16.55 -9.13
N LEU A 218 -2.99 15.68 -9.60
CA LEU A 218 -3.17 14.98 -10.86
C LEU A 218 -4.41 14.07 -10.82
N SER A 219 -4.63 13.36 -9.71
CA SER A 219 -5.82 12.52 -9.50
C SER A 219 -7.11 13.35 -9.54
N ALA A 220 -7.12 14.54 -8.92
CA ALA A 220 -8.25 15.45 -8.95
C ALA A 220 -8.55 15.94 -10.37
N LEU A 221 -7.51 16.28 -11.15
CA LEU A 221 -7.67 16.67 -12.55
C LEU A 221 -8.28 15.53 -13.39
N PHE A 222 -7.77 14.30 -13.26
CA PHE A 222 -8.34 13.14 -13.94
C PHE A 222 -9.79 12.86 -13.49
N ALA A 223 -10.07 12.95 -12.19
CA ALA A 223 -11.42 12.78 -11.65
C ALA A 223 -12.39 13.82 -12.23
N ILE A 224 -11.98 15.09 -12.33
CA ILE A 224 -12.78 16.16 -12.96
C ILE A 224 -13.06 15.83 -14.42
N VAL A 225 -12.04 15.41 -15.18
CA VAL A 225 -12.21 15.06 -16.61
C VAL A 225 -13.19 13.89 -16.76
N ILE A 226 -12.99 12.78 -16.03
CA ILE A 226 -13.87 11.61 -16.07
C ILE A 226 -15.29 11.99 -15.65
N PHE A 227 -15.44 12.75 -14.56
CA PHE A 227 -16.74 13.23 -14.10
C PHE A 227 -17.43 14.10 -15.15
N MET A 228 -16.71 15.00 -15.82
CA MET A 228 -17.26 15.84 -16.88
C MET A 228 -17.71 15.01 -18.09
N VAL A 229 -16.96 13.97 -18.46
CA VAL A 229 -17.34 13.01 -19.51
C VAL A 229 -18.63 12.27 -19.12
N VAL A 230 -18.70 11.71 -17.91
CA VAL A 230 -19.91 11.01 -17.42
C VAL A 230 -21.10 11.98 -17.31
N ARG A 231 -20.87 13.20 -16.81
CA ARG A 231 -21.91 14.21 -16.62
C ARG A 231 -22.56 14.61 -17.95
N HIS A 232 -21.77 14.92 -18.97
CA HIS A 232 -22.29 15.36 -20.27
C HIS A 232 -22.69 14.19 -21.18
N GLY A 233 -21.99 13.06 -21.07
CA GLY A 233 -22.24 11.86 -21.87
C GLY A 233 -23.44 11.04 -21.38
N VAL A 234 -23.67 11.00 -20.06
CA VAL A 234 -24.69 10.13 -19.44
C VAL A 234 -25.70 10.95 -18.63
N LEU A 235 -25.26 11.64 -17.58
CA LEU A 235 -26.19 12.16 -16.54
C LEU A 235 -27.12 13.29 -17.03
N ARG A 236 -26.67 14.13 -17.96
CA ARG A 236 -27.47 15.26 -18.50
C ARG A 236 -28.23 14.92 -19.79
N ARG A 237 -28.32 13.65 -20.16
CA ARG A 237 -29.08 13.20 -21.33
C ARG A 237 -30.52 12.86 -20.96
N SER A 238 -31.39 12.80 -21.96
CA SER A 238 -32.84 12.59 -21.76
C SER A 238 -33.19 11.25 -21.11
N ASN A 239 -32.39 10.20 -21.33
CA ASN A 239 -32.54 8.91 -20.66
C ASN A 239 -31.19 8.49 -20.03
N PRO A 240 -30.86 9.01 -18.84
CA PRO A 240 -29.58 8.79 -18.21
C PRO A 240 -29.41 7.34 -17.73
N ALA A 241 -30.49 6.68 -17.29
CA ALA A 241 -30.45 5.29 -16.83
C ALA A 241 -30.07 4.32 -17.97
N LYS A 242 -30.72 4.44 -19.14
CA LYS A 242 -30.39 3.64 -20.33
C LYS A 242 -28.94 3.87 -20.78
N LEU A 243 -28.47 5.11 -20.75
CA LEU A 243 -27.11 5.46 -21.14
C LEU A 243 -26.07 4.97 -20.12
N ALA A 244 -26.37 5.01 -18.82
CA ALA A 244 -25.49 4.46 -17.79
C ALA A 244 -25.27 2.96 -18.02
N LEU A 245 -26.34 2.22 -18.32
CA LEU A 245 -26.26 0.80 -18.68
C LEU A 245 -25.43 0.59 -19.95
N LEU A 246 -25.72 1.30 -21.03
CA LEU A 246 -25.02 1.14 -22.32
C LEU A 246 -23.54 1.53 -22.27
N THR A 247 -23.16 2.43 -21.37
CA THR A 247 -21.76 2.86 -21.20
C THR A 247 -20.98 1.99 -20.22
N ALA A 248 -21.63 1.18 -19.38
CA ALA A 248 -20.95 0.31 -18.42
C ALA A 248 -19.87 -0.61 -19.06
N PRO A 249 -20.11 -1.28 -20.20
CA PRO A 249 -19.10 -2.11 -20.87
C PRO A 249 -17.83 -1.36 -21.27
N ILE A 250 -17.95 -0.07 -21.60
CA ILE A 250 -16.80 0.80 -21.93
C ILE A 250 -15.95 1.04 -20.68
N TRP A 251 -16.58 1.28 -19.53
CA TRP A 251 -15.87 1.46 -18.27
C TRP A 251 -15.16 0.18 -17.81
N TYR A 252 -15.80 -0.98 -17.95
CA TYR A 252 -15.14 -2.27 -17.70
C TYR A 252 -13.96 -2.50 -18.65
N PHE A 253 -14.13 -2.22 -19.95
CA PHE A 253 -13.04 -2.28 -20.93
C PHE A 253 -11.84 -1.44 -20.50
N LEU A 254 -12.06 -0.17 -20.14
CA LEU A 254 -10.99 0.74 -19.74
C LEU A 254 -10.31 0.28 -18.44
N ALA A 255 -11.08 -0.07 -17.42
CA ALA A 255 -10.56 -0.49 -16.12
C ALA A 255 -9.69 -1.75 -16.23
N PHE A 256 -10.16 -2.78 -16.96
CA PHE A 256 -9.40 -4.01 -17.15
C PHE A 256 -8.18 -3.80 -18.06
N THR A 257 -8.28 -2.96 -19.10
CA THR A 257 -7.13 -2.65 -19.96
C THR A 257 -6.02 -1.99 -19.15
N ILE A 258 -6.33 -0.96 -18.36
CA ILE A 258 -5.33 -0.22 -17.58
C ILE A 258 -4.71 -1.13 -16.51
N THR A 259 -5.53 -1.86 -15.77
CA THR A 259 -5.07 -2.76 -14.70
C THR A 259 -4.18 -3.87 -15.27
N MET A 260 -4.61 -4.51 -16.36
CA MET A 260 -3.85 -5.58 -16.99
C MET A 260 -2.54 -5.07 -17.57
N PHE A 261 -2.50 -3.85 -18.12
CA PHE A 261 -1.27 -3.25 -18.62
C PHE A 261 -0.22 -3.13 -17.52
N PHE A 262 -0.59 -2.65 -16.34
CA PHE A 262 0.37 -2.55 -15.24
C PHE A 262 0.79 -3.91 -14.69
N ILE A 263 -0.12 -4.89 -14.62
CA ILE A 263 0.22 -6.26 -14.21
C ILE A 263 1.21 -6.91 -15.18
N VAL A 264 1.02 -6.71 -16.49
CA VAL A 264 1.86 -7.35 -17.51
C VAL A 264 3.19 -6.62 -17.69
N TYR A 265 3.18 -5.29 -17.71
CA TYR A 265 4.36 -4.48 -18.01
C TYR A 265 5.22 -4.19 -16.77
N LYS A 266 4.59 -3.96 -15.62
CA LYS A 266 5.23 -3.66 -14.35
C LYS A 266 4.88 -4.67 -13.26
N GLY A 267 4.55 -5.91 -13.67
CA GLY A 267 4.22 -6.96 -12.73
C GLY A 267 5.37 -7.34 -11.80
N SER A 268 5.04 -8.16 -10.83
CA SER A 268 5.93 -8.70 -9.81
C SER A 268 7.10 -9.46 -10.45
N PRO A 269 8.37 -9.06 -10.18
CA PRO A 269 9.55 -9.79 -10.63
C PRO A 269 9.60 -11.23 -10.13
N GLN A 270 9.00 -11.51 -8.97
CA GLN A 270 8.89 -12.85 -8.38
C GLN A 270 8.09 -13.81 -9.28
N LEU A 271 7.15 -13.27 -10.05
CA LEU A 271 6.35 -14.01 -11.04
C LEU A 271 6.95 -13.95 -12.44
N LYS A 272 8.15 -13.38 -12.60
CA LYS A 272 8.84 -13.17 -13.89
C LYS A 272 7.98 -12.38 -14.88
N LEU A 273 7.26 -11.36 -14.40
CA LEU A 273 6.38 -10.53 -15.24
C LEU A 273 7.09 -9.26 -15.75
N ASP A 274 8.05 -8.71 -15.01
CA ASP A 274 8.64 -7.38 -15.20
C ASP A 274 9.47 -7.18 -16.48
N LYS A 275 9.77 -8.26 -17.22
CA LYS A 275 10.52 -8.23 -18.49
C LYS A 275 10.06 -9.27 -19.52
N ARG A 276 8.91 -9.91 -19.27
CA ARG A 276 8.47 -11.04 -20.09
C ARG A 276 7.93 -10.61 -21.45
N PHE A 277 7.34 -9.43 -21.51
CA PHE A 277 6.64 -8.93 -22.69
C PHE A 277 7.20 -7.58 -23.12
N SER A 278 7.33 -7.39 -24.43
CA SER A 278 7.59 -6.07 -25.00
C SER A 278 6.40 -5.13 -24.73
N VAL A 279 6.63 -3.82 -24.86
CA VAL A 279 5.57 -2.81 -24.69
C VAL A 279 4.40 -3.09 -25.63
N GLY A 280 4.66 -3.47 -26.89
CA GLY A 280 3.63 -3.78 -27.87
C GLY A 280 2.80 -5.01 -27.48
N GLU A 281 3.44 -6.08 -27.00
CA GLU A 281 2.75 -7.27 -26.51
C GLU A 281 1.93 -6.97 -25.25
N ALA A 282 2.48 -6.17 -24.33
CA ALA A 282 1.76 -5.76 -23.13
C ALA A 282 0.51 -4.96 -23.48
N VAL A 283 0.59 -4.01 -24.42
CA VAL A 283 -0.56 -3.27 -24.93
C VAL A 283 -1.59 -4.22 -25.57
N GLY A 284 -1.14 -5.15 -26.42
CA GLY A 284 -2.01 -6.11 -27.08
C GLY A 284 -2.77 -7.02 -26.12
N ILE A 285 -2.08 -7.61 -25.14
CA ILE A 285 -2.68 -8.45 -24.08
C ILE A 285 -3.69 -7.65 -23.26
N SER A 286 -3.35 -6.41 -22.93
CA SER A 286 -4.18 -5.55 -22.09
C SER A 286 -5.45 -5.13 -22.80
N ILE A 287 -5.37 -4.69 -24.05
CA ILE A 287 -6.53 -4.36 -24.87
C ILE A 287 -7.38 -5.62 -25.09
N GLY A 288 -6.78 -6.76 -25.38
CA GLY A 288 -7.51 -8.03 -25.53
C GLY A 288 -8.28 -8.42 -24.26
N THR A 289 -7.65 -8.28 -23.10
CA THR A 289 -8.29 -8.55 -21.79
C THR A 289 -9.42 -7.55 -21.50
N GLY A 290 -9.20 -6.27 -21.79
CA GLY A 290 -10.24 -5.25 -21.69
C GLY A 290 -11.42 -5.53 -22.61
N LEU A 291 -11.18 -5.90 -23.87
CA LEU A 291 -12.23 -6.22 -24.84
C LEU A 291 -13.05 -7.40 -24.35
N LEU A 292 -12.38 -8.45 -23.84
CA LEU A 292 -13.05 -9.59 -23.24
C LEU A 292 -13.93 -9.16 -22.06
N ALA A 293 -13.43 -8.33 -21.14
CA ALA A 293 -14.21 -7.84 -20.00
C ALA A 293 -15.42 -6.99 -20.45
N GLY A 294 -15.24 -6.13 -21.45
CA GLY A 294 -16.32 -5.35 -22.05
C GLY A 294 -17.38 -6.23 -22.71
N LEU A 295 -16.97 -7.25 -23.47
CA LEU A 295 -17.89 -8.21 -24.10
C LEU A 295 -18.65 -9.03 -23.06
N VAL A 296 -17.95 -9.55 -22.04
CA VAL A 296 -18.59 -10.26 -20.92
C VAL A 296 -19.61 -9.36 -20.26
N SER A 297 -19.27 -8.10 -19.97
CA SER A 297 -20.21 -7.13 -19.41
C SER A 297 -21.41 -6.89 -20.34
N TRP A 298 -21.20 -6.80 -21.65
CA TRP A 298 -22.26 -6.57 -22.62
C TRP A 298 -23.27 -7.72 -22.68
N PHE A 299 -22.80 -8.97 -22.63
CA PHE A 299 -23.66 -10.15 -22.74
C PHE A 299 -24.24 -10.64 -21.42
N THR A 300 -23.64 -10.29 -20.28
CA THR A 300 -24.07 -10.81 -18.96
C THR A 300 -24.57 -9.71 -18.02
N ILE A 301 -23.74 -8.71 -17.74
CA ILE A 301 -24.02 -7.65 -16.76
C ILE A 301 -25.12 -6.72 -17.27
N LEU A 302 -25.03 -6.27 -18.52
CA LEU A 302 -26.01 -5.36 -19.12
C LEU A 302 -27.45 -5.93 -19.11
N PRO A 303 -27.74 -7.14 -19.61
CA PRO A 303 -29.11 -7.67 -19.56
C PRO A 303 -29.57 -7.91 -18.12
N PHE A 304 -28.68 -8.34 -17.23
CA PHE A 304 -29.00 -8.48 -15.81
C PHE A 304 -29.41 -7.16 -15.16
N GLN A 305 -28.60 -6.10 -15.34
CA GLN A 305 -28.88 -4.77 -14.80
C GLN A 305 -30.14 -4.14 -15.40
N ARG A 306 -30.42 -4.36 -16.69
CA ARG A 306 -31.69 -3.94 -17.30
C ARG A 306 -32.89 -4.58 -16.63
N LYS A 307 -32.85 -5.90 -16.45
CA LYS A 307 -33.93 -6.63 -15.77
C LYS A 307 -34.14 -6.15 -14.34
N MET A 308 -33.06 -5.87 -13.60
CA MET A 308 -33.17 -5.32 -12.24
C MET A 308 -33.77 -3.91 -12.23
N LEU A 309 -33.40 -3.07 -13.20
CA LEU A 309 -33.96 -1.72 -13.33
C LEU A 309 -35.46 -1.78 -13.64
N GLU A 310 -35.88 -2.62 -14.58
CA GLU A 310 -37.30 -2.81 -14.93
C GLU A 310 -38.10 -3.28 -13.71
N GLN A 311 -37.60 -4.27 -12.96
CA GLN A 311 -38.22 -4.74 -11.72
C GLN A 311 -38.33 -3.66 -10.64
N TRP A 312 -37.30 -2.81 -10.53
CA TRP A 312 -37.30 -1.70 -9.59
C TRP A 312 -38.31 -0.62 -9.98
N GLU A 313 -38.39 -0.27 -11.27
CA GLU A 313 -39.37 0.67 -11.80
C GLU A 313 -40.81 0.16 -11.59
N GLU A 314 -41.08 -1.12 -11.85
CA GLU A 314 -42.37 -1.77 -11.59
C GLU A 314 -42.76 -1.70 -10.11
N ALA A 315 -41.84 -2.05 -9.20
CA ALA A 315 -42.08 -2.00 -7.77
C ALA A 315 -42.34 -0.57 -7.27
N GLU A 316 -41.65 0.42 -7.82
CA GLU A 316 -41.83 1.82 -7.44
C GLU A 316 -43.17 2.38 -7.95
N ILE A 317 -43.59 2.01 -9.16
CA ILE A 317 -44.92 2.32 -9.69
C ILE A 317 -46.01 1.69 -8.81
N GLU A 318 -45.83 0.45 -8.36
CA GLU A 318 -46.78 -0.23 -7.46
C GLU A 318 -46.88 0.49 -6.10
N LYS A 319 -45.75 0.94 -5.53
CA LYS A 319 -45.73 1.75 -4.29
C LYS A 319 -46.48 3.06 -4.46
N MET A 320 -46.29 3.77 -5.58
CA MET A 320 -47.00 5.02 -5.85
C MET A 320 -48.51 4.80 -6.01
N LYS A 321 -48.91 3.67 -6.60
CA LYS A 321 -50.33 3.31 -6.76
C LYS A 321 -50.99 2.89 -5.44
N ASN A 322 -50.25 2.33 -4.49
CA ASN A 322 -50.81 1.80 -3.25
C ASN A 322 -50.01 2.20 -1.98
N PRO A 323 -50.00 3.49 -1.59
CA PRO A 323 -49.21 4.00 -0.47
C PRO A 323 -49.61 3.41 0.90
N GLY A 324 -50.83 2.88 1.04
CA GLY A 324 -51.34 2.27 2.27
C GLY A 324 -50.70 0.92 2.62
N ALA A 325 -50.31 0.12 1.62
CA ALA A 325 -49.72 -1.21 1.80
C ALA A 325 -48.31 -1.17 2.45
N ILE A 326 -47.65 -0.01 2.36
CA ILE A 326 -46.31 0.19 2.92
C ILE A 326 -46.36 0.28 4.45
N LYS A 327 -47.40 0.87 5.07
CA LYS A 327 -47.52 0.91 6.54
C LYS A 327 -47.62 -0.47 7.16
N GLU A 328 -48.22 -1.42 6.44
CA GLU A 328 -48.38 -2.79 6.88
C GLU A 328 -47.08 -3.58 6.70
N LYS A 329 -46.46 -3.55 5.50
CA LYS A 329 -45.16 -4.21 5.27
C LYS A 329 -44.03 -3.63 6.12
N THR A 330 -44.03 -2.34 6.46
CA THR A 330 -43.00 -1.75 7.33
C THR A 330 -43.13 -2.25 8.76
N LYS A 331 -44.35 -2.46 9.27
CA LYS A 331 -44.56 -3.07 10.59
C LYS A 331 -44.17 -4.55 10.60
N THR A 332 -44.51 -5.30 9.56
CA THR A 332 -44.14 -6.72 9.45
C THR A 332 -42.65 -6.90 9.22
N ALA A 333 -42.02 -6.05 8.41
CA ALA A 333 -40.58 -6.02 8.19
C ALA A 333 -39.81 -5.59 9.45
N GLN A 334 -40.27 -4.56 10.18
CA GLN A 334 -39.70 -4.16 11.48
C GLN A 334 -39.92 -5.23 12.56
N ALA A 335 -41.00 -6.01 12.49
CA ALA A 335 -41.22 -7.15 13.37
C ALA A 335 -40.30 -8.33 13.02
N LEU A 336 -39.99 -8.55 11.74
CA LEU A 336 -39.06 -9.58 11.28
C LEU A 336 -37.60 -9.21 11.56
N GLU A 337 -37.22 -7.93 11.44
CA GLU A 337 -35.89 -7.40 11.82
C GLU A 337 -35.60 -7.55 13.32
N ARG A 338 -36.64 -7.63 14.17
CA ARG A 338 -36.50 -7.91 15.61
C ARG A 338 -36.33 -9.39 15.93
N ILE A 339 -36.51 -10.28 14.95
CA ILE A 339 -36.46 -11.74 15.13
C ILE A 339 -35.22 -12.35 14.45
N GLY A 340 -34.33 -11.55 13.83
CA GLY A 340 -33.05 -12.03 13.31
C GLY A 340 -32.21 -10.96 12.63
#